data_AF-A0A9X1PMB2-F1
#
_entry.id   AF-A0A9X1PMB2-F1
#
_cell.length_a   1.000
_cell.length_b   1.000
_cell.length_c   1.000
_cell.angle_alpha   90.00
_cell.angle_beta   90.00
_cell.angle_gamma   90.00
#
_symmetry.space_group_name_H-M   'P 1'
#
loop_
_entity.id
_entity.type
_entity.pdbx_description
1 polymer ?
#
loop_
_entity_poly.entity_id
_entity_poly.type
_entity_poly.pdbx_seq_one_letter_code
_entity_poly.pdbx_strand_id
1 'polypeptide(L)'
;MNKLITKSLVLALLVALSACSSPPDKLGSLDLVKWRGDRGGCNNVRVGLEKDFKTVEGQLKGKFADDIGDLLGRPDIHQLGERNQKFYVYFLSEGEQCADIQSKSTAPKVILKFNAVGLLSEITYQSRPL
;
A
#
# COMPACT_ATOMS: atom_id res chain seq x y z
N MET A 1 4.16 -8.41 50.50
CA MET A 1 4.97 -7.91 49.38
C MET A 1 4.72 -8.67 48.08
N ASN A 2 4.67 -10.00 48.06
CA ASN A 2 4.43 -10.78 46.83
C ASN A 2 3.15 -10.38 46.08
N LYS A 3 1.99 -10.23 46.74
CA LYS A 3 0.73 -9.82 46.08
C LYS A 3 0.76 -8.44 45.43
N LEU A 4 1.59 -7.52 45.93
CA LEU A 4 1.74 -6.17 45.36
C LEU A 4 2.64 -6.23 44.11
N ILE A 5 3.70 -7.05 44.17
CA ILE A 5 4.58 -7.34 43.03
C ILE A 5 3.80 -8.08 41.93
N THR A 6 2.93 -9.04 42.27
CA THR A 6 2.08 -9.74 41.27
C THR A 6 1.09 -8.81 40.60
N LYS A 7 0.47 -7.88 41.36
CA LYS A 7 -0.46 -6.87 40.80
C LYS A 7 0.26 -5.90 39.86
N SER A 8 1.46 -5.44 40.21
CA SER A 8 2.28 -4.59 39.35
C SER A 8 2.75 -5.32 38.09
N LEU A 9 3.07 -6.60 38.18
CA LEU A 9 3.48 -7.42 37.03
C LEU A 9 2.31 -7.65 36.04
N VAL A 10 1.11 -7.88 36.57
CA VAL A 10 -0.12 -8.03 35.77
C VAL A 10 -0.49 -6.71 35.08
N LEU A 11 -0.33 -5.57 35.77
CA LEU A 11 -0.58 -4.24 35.19
C LEU A 11 0.44 -3.90 34.09
N ALA A 12 1.72 -4.24 34.26
CA ALA A 12 2.74 -4.05 33.24
C ALA A 12 2.49 -4.92 32.00
N LEU A 13 1.99 -6.15 32.18
CA LEU A 13 1.63 -7.05 31.07
C LEU A 13 0.41 -6.55 30.28
N LEU A 14 -0.55 -5.90 30.95
CA LEU A 14 -1.72 -5.28 30.30
C LEU A 14 -1.36 -4.05 29.46
N VAL A 15 -0.38 -3.24 29.88
CA VAL A 15 0.11 -2.07 29.12
C VAL A 15 0.96 -2.50 27.91
N ALA A 16 1.62 -3.66 27.97
CA ALA A 16 2.41 -4.17 26.85
C ALA A 16 1.57 -4.63 25.64
N LEU A 17 0.26 -4.84 25.81
CA LEU A 17 -0.63 -5.33 24.75
C LEU A 17 -1.25 -4.23 23.87
N SER A 18 -1.02 -2.95 24.16
CA SER A 18 -1.61 -1.84 23.39
C SER A 18 -0.74 -1.32 22.22
N ALA A 19 0.29 -2.06 21.80
CA ALA A 19 1.24 -1.61 20.77
C ALA A 19 0.79 -1.84 19.32
N CYS A 20 -0.48 -2.18 19.08
CA CYS A 20 -1.00 -2.35 17.72
C CYS A 20 -1.47 -0.99 17.18
N SER A 21 -0.65 -0.31 16.37
CA SER A 21 -1.08 0.90 15.66
C SER A 21 -1.67 0.53 14.30
N SER A 22 -2.88 1.01 14.02
CA SER A 22 -3.45 0.92 12.68
C SER A 22 -2.70 1.82 11.70
N PRO A 23 -2.67 1.49 10.40
CA PRO A 23 -2.19 2.41 9.38
C PRO A 23 -2.93 3.75 9.45
N PRO A 24 -2.27 4.87 9.11
CA PRO A 24 -2.93 6.16 9.11
C PRO A 24 -4.02 6.22 8.04
N ASP A 25 -5.05 7.03 8.28
CA ASP A 25 -6.14 7.23 7.31
C ASP A 25 -5.75 8.15 6.16
N LYS A 26 -4.68 8.95 6.33
CA LYS A 26 -4.21 9.91 5.34
C LYS A 26 -2.69 9.94 5.25
N LEU A 27 -2.20 10.30 4.07
CA LEU A 27 -0.83 10.71 3.83
C LEU A 27 -0.89 12.02 3.04
N GLY A 28 -0.48 13.15 3.63
CA GLY A 28 -0.72 14.46 3.01
C GLY A 28 -2.21 14.68 2.70
N SER A 29 -2.55 14.98 1.44
CA SER A 29 -3.94 15.08 0.98
C SER A 29 -4.56 13.74 0.55
N LEU A 30 -3.76 12.68 0.40
CA LEU A 30 -4.25 11.37 -0.05
C LEU A 30 -5.06 10.69 1.06
N ASP A 31 -6.30 10.34 0.74
CA ASP A 31 -7.18 9.52 1.56
C ASP A 31 -6.83 8.03 1.38
N LEU A 32 -6.09 7.48 2.35
CA LEU A 32 -5.61 6.11 2.32
C LEU A 32 -6.74 5.10 2.58
N VAL A 33 -7.80 5.49 3.27
CA VAL A 33 -8.97 4.62 3.47
C VAL A 33 -9.67 4.38 2.14
N LYS A 34 -9.94 5.47 1.39
CA LYS A 34 -10.53 5.36 0.05
C LYS A 34 -9.62 4.63 -0.94
N TRP A 35 -8.32 4.93 -0.92
CA TRP A 35 -7.36 4.25 -1.80
C TRP A 35 -7.34 2.73 -1.58
N ARG A 36 -7.25 2.30 -0.32
CA ARG A 36 -7.27 0.88 0.06
C ARG A 36 -8.61 0.21 -0.26
N GLY A 37 -9.71 0.96 -0.15
CA GLY A 37 -11.06 0.46 -0.41
C GLY A 37 -11.34 0.09 -1.86
N ASP A 38 -10.60 0.67 -2.81
CA ASP A 38 -10.83 0.46 -4.25
C ASP A 38 -9.85 -0.54 -4.87
N ARG A 39 -9.87 -1.77 -4.35
CA ARG A 39 -9.02 -2.86 -4.84
C ARG A 39 -9.30 -3.13 -6.33
N GLY A 40 -8.25 -3.20 -7.13
CA GLY A 40 -8.33 -3.34 -8.59
C GLY A 40 -8.76 -2.07 -9.34
N GLY A 41 -9.01 -0.94 -8.66
CA GLY A 41 -9.52 0.28 -9.26
C GLY A 41 -10.95 0.19 -9.80
N CYS A 42 -11.68 -0.89 -9.48
CA CYS A 42 -12.93 -1.27 -10.14
C CYS A 42 -14.11 -0.35 -9.82
N ASN A 43 -14.01 0.50 -8.79
CA ASN A 43 -15.03 1.47 -8.44
C ASN A 43 -14.68 2.89 -8.91
N ASN A 44 -13.58 3.06 -9.66
CA ASN A 44 -13.10 4.35 -10.16
C ASN A 44 -12.87 5.40 -9.04
N VAL A 45 -12.54 4.97 -7.83
CA VAL A 45 -12.24 5.87 -6.71
C VAL A 45 -10.81 6.39 -6.82
N ARG A 46 -9.85 5.52 -7.18
CA ARG A 46 -8.42 5.89 -7.26
C ARG A 46 -8.12 6.93 -8.34
N VAL A 47 -8.83 6.93 -9.47
CA VAL A 47 -8.66 7.97 -10.51
C VAL A 47 -9.02 9.36 -9.96
N GLY A 48 -10.00 9.46 -9.05
CA GLY A 48 -10.32 10.70 -8.34
C GLY A 48 -9.26 11.13 -7.33
N LEU A 49 -8.39 10.22 -6.90
CA LEU A 49 -7.31 10.44 -5.94
C LEU A 49 -5.93 10.60 -6.61
N GLU A 50 -5.82 10.44 -7.93
CA GLU A 50 -4.52 10.42 -8.63
C GLU A 50 -3.71 11.70 -8.38
N LYS A 51 -4.38 12.86 -8.38
CA LYS A 51 -3.73 14.15 -8.09
C LYS A 51 -3.16 14.17 -6.68
N ASP A 52 -3.91 13.72 -5.68
CA ASP A 52 -3.46 13.66 -4.29
C ASP A 52 -2.32 12.66 -4.11
N PHE A 53 -2.41 11.50 -4.79
CA PHE A 53 -1.35 10.50 -4.80
C PHE A 53 -0.03 11.09 -5.33
N LYS A 54 -0.07 11.85 -6.43
CA LYS A 54 1.10 12.55 -6.98
C LYS A 54 1.76 13.51 -5.98
N THR A 55 0.97 14.17 -5.12
CA THR A 55 1.54 15.09 -4.11
C THR A 55 2.35 14.38 -3.02
N VAL A 56 2.10 13.09 -2.80
CA VAL A 56 2.74 12.31 -1.73
C VAL A 56 3.78 11.30 -2.20
N GLU A 57 4.04 11.22 -3.51
CA GLU A 57 5.08 10.35 -4.06
C GLU A 57 6.45 10.52 -3.40
N GLY A 58 6.83 11.76 -3.07
CA GLY A 58 8.09 12.05 -2.38
C GLY A 58 8.14 11.46 -0.96
N GLN A 59 6.98 11.32 -0.30
CA GLN A 59 6.87 10.67 1.01
C GLN A 59 6.86 9.14 0.90
N LEU A 60 6.44 8.59 -0.24
CA LEU A 60 6.43 7.15 -0.52
C LEU A 60 7.81 6.63 -0.91
N LYS A 61 8.56 7.38 -1.73
CA LYS A 61 9.90 6.99 -2.18
C LYS A 61 10.83 6.76 -0.99
N GLY A 62 11.62 5.69 -1.08
CA GLY A 62 12.53 5.28 -0.01
C GLY A 62 11.88 4.52 1.15
N LYS A 63 10.57 4.21 1.09
CA LYS A 63 9.94 3.27 2.03
C LYS A 63 10.14 1.82 1.61
N PHE A 64 10.13 0.89 2.56
CA PHE A 64 10.15 -0.53 2.25
C PHE A 64 8.82 -0.98 1.64
N ALA A 65 8.85 -2.10 0.89
CA ALA A 65 7.64 -2.68 0.30
C ALA A 65 6.53 -2.94 1.32
N ASP A 66 6.90 -3.36 2.54
CA ASP A 66 5.92 -3.64 3.60
C ASP A 66 5.26 -2.34 4.09
N ASP A 67 6.03 -1.27 4.33
CA ASP A 67 5.48 0.06 4.68
C ASP A 67 4.53 0.58 3.58
N ILE A 68 4.88 0.34 2.31
CA ILE A 68 4.04 0.70 1.18
C ILE A 68 2.74 -0.11 1.20
N GLY A 69 2.82 -1.41 1.50
CA GLY A 69 1.66 -2.28 1.64
C GLY A 69 0.76 -1.90 2.82
N ASP A 70 1.34 -1.41 3.92
CA ASP A 70 0.57 -0.93 5.08
C ASP A 70 -0.18 0.37 4.76
N LEU A 71 0.48 1.30 4.05
CA LEU A 71 -0.10 2.59 3.66
C LEU A 71 -1.16 2.45 2.55
N LEU A 72 -0.80 1.80 1.44
CA LEU A 72 -1.62 1.74 0.23
C LEU A 72 -2.50 0.49 0.16
N GLY A 73 -2.33 -0.45 1.09
CA GLY A 73 -2.97 -1.76 1.05
C GLY A 73 -2.24 -2.75 0.15
N ARG A 74 -2.78 -3.96 0.04
CA ARG A 74 -2.23 -5.00 -0.85
C ARG A 74 -2.25 -4.49 -2.30
N PRO A 75 -1.15 -4.63 -3.07
CA PRO A 75 -1.16 -4.30 -4.49
C PRO A 75 -2.11 -5.19 -5.25
N ASP A 76 -2.65 -4.66 -6.36
CA ASP A 76 -3.56 -5.43 -7.22
C ASP A 76 -2.78 -6.53 -7.94
N ILE A 77 -1.56 -6.22 -8.39
CA ILE A 77 -0.59 -7.17 -8.93
C ILE A 77 0.75 -6.99 -8.21
N HIS A 78 1.30 -8.11 -7.74
CA HIS A 78 2.68 -8.19 -7.26
C HIS A 78 3.47 -9.01 -8.27
N GLN A 79 4.41 -8.36 -8.95
CA GLN A 79 5.21 -8.96 -10.01
C GLN A 79 6.70 -8.92 -9.65
N LEU A 80 7.42 -9.96 -10.05
CA LEU A 80 8.87 -9.97 -10.09
C LEU A 80 9.28 -9.83 -11.56
N GLY A 81 10.03 -8.77 -11.88
CA GLY A 81 10.61 -8.59 -13.20
C GLY A 81 12.05 -9.11 -13.28
N GLU A 82 12.74 -8.68 -14.32
CA GLU A 82 14.15 -9.03 -14.56
C GLU A 82 15.01 -8.78 -13.32
N ARG A 83 15.94 -9.70 -13.05
CA ARG A 83 16.86 -9.64 -11.90
C ARG A 83 16.15 -9.53 -10.54
N ASN A 84 14.98 -10.14 -10.39
CA ASN A 84 14.17 -10.14 -9.16
C ASN A 84 13.74 -8.74 -8.71
N GLN A 85 13.58 -7.81 -9.66
CA GLN A 85 13.00 -6.51 -9.34
C GLN A 85 11.55 -6.68 -8.92
N LYS A 86 11.18 -6.13 -7.77
CA LYS A 86 9.82 -6.19 -7.25
C LYS A 86 9.01 -5.01 -7.78
N PHE A 87 7.79 -5.30 -8.22
CA PHE A 87 6.82 -4.32 -8.69
C PHE A 87 5.49 -4.50 -7.99
N TYR A 88 4.95 -3.41 -7.47
CA TYR A 88 3.56 -3.32 -7.02
C TYR A 88 2.77 -2.50 -8.02
N VAL A 89 1.67 -3.05 -8.50
CA VAL A 89 0.78 -2.37 -9.44
C VAL A 89 -0.54 -2.08 -8.77
N TYR A 90 -1.00 -0.84 -8.92
CA TYR A 90 -2.34 -0.40 -8.53
C TYR A 90 -3.05 0.16 -9.76
N PHE A 91 -4.16 -0.43 -10.15
CA PHE A 91 -5.03 0.15 -11.17
C PHE A 91 -5.75 1.36 -10.60
N LEU A 92 -5.87 2.41 -11.41
CA LEU A 92 -6.50 3.68 -11.04
C LEU A 92 -7.98 3.72 -11.41
N SER A 93 -8.37 2.96 -12.43
CA SER A 93 -9.74 2.91 -12.92
C SER A 93 -10.13 1.48 -13.32
N GLU A 94 -11.42 1.31 -13.55
CA GLU A 94 -12.00 0.06 -14.03
C GLU A 94 -11.42 -0.33 -15.40
N GLY A 95 -11.34 -1.63 -15.63
CA GLY A 95 -10.90 -2.23 -16.89
C GLY A 95 -11.02 -3.75 -16.85
N GLU A 96 -10.34 -4.41 -17.78
CA GLU A 96 -10.41 -5.86 -17.98
C GLU A 96 -10.00 -6.65 -16.72
N GLN A 97 -9.13 -6.06 -15.88
CA GLN A 97 -8.68 -6.66 -14.62
C GLN A 97 -9.79 -6.92 -13.61
N CYS A 98 -10.91 -6.20 -13.73
CA CYS A 98 -12.05 -6.32 -12.80
C CYS A 98 -12.90 -7.55 -13.09
N ALA A 99 -12.93 -8.01 -14.34
CA ALA A 99 -13.55 -9.27 -14.71
C ALA A 99 -12.61 -10.45 -14.46
N ASP A 100 -11.33 -10.30 -14.85
CA ASP A 100 -10.28 -11.28 -14.60
C ASP A 100 -8.93 -10.59 -14.42
N ILE A 101 -8.33 -10.75 -13.24
CA ILE A 101 -7.04 -10.13 -12.88
C ILE A 101 -5.87 -10.58 -13.77
N GLN A 102 -5.99 -11.71 -14.46
CA GLN A 102 -4.99 -12.21 -15.41
C GLN A 102 -5.14 -11.59 -16.81
N SER A 103 -6.25 -10.88 -17.07
CA SER A 103 -6.47 -10.22 -18.35
C SER A 103 -5.46 -9.11 -18.58
N LYS A 104 -5.06 -8.96 -19.85
CA LYS A 104 -4.16 -7.89 -20.32
C LYS A 104 -4.86 -6.54 -20.30
N SER A 105 -5.02 -5.98 -19.11
CA SER A 105 -5.76 -4.73 -18.91
C SER A 105 -5.02 -3.51 -19.44
N THR A 106 -5.76 -2.66 -20.15
CA THR A 106 -5.30 -1.36 -20.63
C THR A 106 -5.68 -0.21 -19.69
N ALA A 107 -6.34 -0.51 -18.57
CA ALA A 107 -6.70 0.51 -17.59
C ALA A 107 -5.45 1.27 -17.08
N PRO A 108 -5.54 2.60 -16.91
CA PRO A 108 -4.54 3.40 -16.23
C PRO A 108 -4.12 2.77 -14.90
N LYS A 109 -2.82 2.63 -14.71
CA LYS A 109 -2.23 2.04 -13.50
C LYS A 109 -0.98 2.80 -13.07
N VAL A 110 -0.74 2.80 -11.77
CA VAL A 110 0.52 3.23 -11.18
C VAL A 110 1.36 1.99 -10.82
N ILE A 111 2.64 2.03 -11.16
CA ILE A 111 3.59 0.96 -10.91
C ILE A 111 4.67 1.49 -9.99
N LEU A 112 4.82 0.83 -8.84
CA LEU A 112 5.83 1.09 -7.84
C LEU A 112 6.94 0.05 -7.99
N LYS A 113 8.12 0.50 -8.38
CA LYS A 113 9.30 -0.36 -8.55
C LYS A 113 10.20 -0.22 -7.34
N PHE A 114 10.57 -1.36 -6.76
CA PHE A 114 11.49 -1.44 -5.64
C PHE A 114 12.89 -1.81 -6.13
N ASN A 115 13.90 -1.24 -5.49
CA ASN A 115 15.29 -1.56 -5.77
C ASN A 115 15.70 -2.91 -5.12
N ALA A 116 16.97 -3.30 -5.31
CA ALA A 116 17.49 -4.58 -4.82
C ALA A 116 17.47 -4.72 -3.28
N VAL A 117 17.40 -3.61 -2.53
CA VAL A 117 17.30 -3.63 -1.06
C VAL A 117 15.85 -3.48 -0.57
N GLY A 118 14.87 -3.48 -1.48
CA GLY A 118 13.45 -3.46 -1.15
C GLY A 118 12.85 -2.08 -0.91
N LEU A 119 13.55 -1.00 -1.26
CA LEU A 119 13.07 0.37 -1.13
C LEU A 119 12.38 0.84 -2.42
N LEU A 120 11.27 1.56 -2.29
CA LEU A 120 10.58 2.16 -3.42
C LEU A 120 11.47 3.21 -4.10
N SER A 121 11.90 2.93 -5.34
CA SER A 121 12.82 3.80 -6.09
C SER A 121 12.14 4.57 -7.21
N GLU A 122 11.15 3.97 -7.87
CA GLU A 122 10.47 4.59 -9.01
C GLU A 122 8.95 4.41 -8.92
N ILE A 123 8.24 5.43 -9.38
CA ILE A 123 6.78 5.47 -9.49
C ILE A 123 6.48 5.88 -10.93
N THR A 124 5.76 5.04 -11.67
CA THR A 124 5.45 5.29 -13.08
C THR A 124 3.97 5.08 -13.35
N TYR A 125 3.44 5.81 -14.34
CA TYR A 125 2.06 5.76 -14.76
C TYR A 125 1.99 5.22 -16.18
N GLN A 126 1.15 4.22 -16.44
CA GLN A 126 0.97 3.68 -17.79
C GLN A 126 -0.43 3.11 -18.01
N SER A 127 -0.84 3.03 -19.27
CA SER A 127 -2.13 2.44 -19.70
C SER A 127 -1.94 1.27 -20.67
N ARG A 128 -0.73 0.72 -20.72
CA ARG A 128 -0.42 -0.45 -21.54
C ARG A 128 -0.53 -1.74 -20.71
N PRO A 129 -0.86 -2.88 -21.33
CA PRO A 129 -0.81 -4.17 -20.65
C PRO A 129 0.57 -4.44 -20.01
N LEU A 130 0.56 -5.17 -18.89
CA LEU A 130 1.77 -5.62 -18.21
C LEU A 130 2.47 -6.77 -18.96
#